data_AF-A0A7C3E5Z9-F1
#
_entry.id   AF-A0A7C3E5Z9-F1
#
_cell.length_a   1.000
_cell.length_b   1.000
_cell.length_c   1.000
_cell.angle_alpha   90.00
_cell.angle_beta   90.00
_cell.angle_gamma   90.00
#
_symmetry.space_group_name_H-M   'P 1'
#
loop_
_entity.id
_entity.type
_entity.pdbx_description
1 polymer ?
#
loop_
_entity_poly.entity_id
_entity_poly.type
_entity_poly.pdbx_seq_one_letter_code
_entity_poly.pdbx_strand_id
1 'polypeptide(L)'
;QLGTLLEQEQPEVYRAFLSWLNTFFSKPVPDWVTEQLDTKEAPTMLATTLNKWKQELVQQGLQQGVFKGKLEGKLETAKKLKEKGLSLQEIAEVTGLSIEEVQKL
;
A
#
# COMPACT_ATOMS: atom_id res chain seq x y z
N GLN A 1 19.06 -8.14 -19.90
CA GLN A 1 19.10 -7.37 -21.17
C GLN A 1 17.69 -7.20 -21.76
N LEU A 2 16.63 -7.01 -20.95
CA LEU A 2 15.26 -6.80 -21.46
C LEU A 2 15.04 -5.35 -21.92
N GLY A 3 15.57 -4.36 -21.19
CA GLY A 3 15.45 -2.94 -21.56
C GLY A 3 16.12 -2.60 -22.88
N THR A 4 17.34 -3.11 -23.09
CA THR A 4 18.09 -2.95 -24.34
C THR A 4 17.46 -3.68 -25.54
N LEU A 5 16.76 -4.79 -25.29
CA LEU A 5 16.06 -5.54 -26.34
C LEU A 5 14.78 -4.82 -26.79
N LEU A 6 14.00 -4.29 -25.83
CA LEU A 6 12.77 -3.55 -26.13
C LEU A 6 13.05 -2.21 -26.81
N GLU A 7 14.14 -1.54 -26.47
CA GLU A 7 14.54 -0.27 -27.11
C GLU A 7 14.92 -0.47 -28.59
N GLN A 8 15.53 -1.60 -28.95
CA GLN A 8 15.90 -1.91 -30.34
C GLN A 8 14.74 -2.50 -31.16
N GLU A 9 13.93 -3.38 -30.56
CA GLU A 9 12.89 -4.13 -31.28
C GLU A 9 11.56 -3.36 -31.36
N GLN A 10 11.17 -2.63 -30.30
CA GLN A 10 9.86 -1.95 -30.21
C GLN A 10 9.96 -0.63 -29.43
N PRO A 11 10.57 0.42 -30.01
CA PRO A 11 10.86 1.68 -29.33
C PRO A 11 9.59 2.42 -28.88
N GLU A 12 8.47 2.23 -29.57
CA GLU A 12 7.19 2.83 -29.23
C GLU A 12 6.60 2.24 -27.95
N VAL A 13 6.70 0.91 -27.78
CA VAL A 13 6.24 0.20 -26.58
C VAL A 13 7.12 0.56 -25.39
N TYR A 14 8.44 0.67 -25.61
CA TYR A 14 9.37 1.14 -24.60
C TYR A 14 9.04 2.58 -24.14
N ARG A 15 8.80 3.49 -25.07
CA ARG A 15 8.38 4.88 -24.77
C ARG A 15 7.02 4.95 -24.08
N ALA A 16 6.05 4.14 -24.52
CA ALA A 16 4.74 4.06 -23.88
C ALA A 16 4.82 3.51 -22.45
N PHE A 17 5.69 2.51 -22.22
CA PHE A 17 5.98 2.00 -20.88
C PHE A 17 6.63 3.06 -20.00
N LEU A 18 7.64 3.80 -20.49
CA LEU A 18 8.26 4.90 -19.74
C LEU A 18 7.29 6.05 -19.49
N SER A 19 6.44 6.38 -20.46
CA SER A 19 5.39 7.39 -20.31
C SER A 19 4.35 6.98 -19.28
N TRP A 20 3.90 5.72 -19.29
CA TRP A 20 3.03 5.14 -18.27
C TRP A 20 3.71 5.14 -16.90
N LEU A 21 4.98 4.72 -16.81
CA LEU A 21 5.76 4.70 -15.57
C LEU A 21 5.88 6.11 -14.98
N ASN A 22 6.24 7.09 -15.81
CA ASN A 22 6.34 8.49 -15.44
C ASN A 22 4.98 9.08 -15.01
N THR A 23 3.89 8.70 -15.68
CA THR A 23 2.53 9.12 -15.34
C THR A 23 2.07 8.50 -14.02
N PHE A 24 2.36 7.21 -13.81
CA PHE A 24 2.02 6.46 -12.61
C PHE A 24 2.73 6.99 -11.36
N PHE A 25 3.94 7.57 -11.52
CA PHE A 25 4.75 8.12 -10.44
C PHE A 25 4.68 9.64 -10.25
N SER A 26 3.80 10.39 -10.93
CA SER A 26 3.69 11.87 -10.79
C SER A 26 3.52 12.28 -9.30
N LYS A 27 4.33 13.11 -8.60
CA LYS A 27 5.35 14.17 -8.84
C LYS A 27 6.63 13.94 -7.98
N PRO A 28 7.69 14.76 -8.18
CA PRO A 28 8.65 14.60 -9.26
C PRO A 28 9.42 13.29 -9.06
N VAL A 29 9.76 12.65 -10.17
CA VAL A 29 10.77 11.59 -10.14
C VAL A 29 12.05 12.23 -9.60
N PRO A 30 12.60 11.79 -8.46
CA PRO A 30 13.78 12.41 -7.87
C PRO A 30 14.93 12.48 -8.88
N ASP A 31 15.66 13.59 -8.92
CA ASP A 31 16.68 13.86 -9.95
C ASP A 31 17.72 12.72 -10.09
N TRP A 32 18.01 12.03 -8.99
CA TRP A 32 18.91 10.86 -8.97
C TRP A 32 18.40 9.66 -9.78
N VAL A 33 17.08 9.51 -9.94
CA VAL A 33 16.47 8.45 -10.74
C VAL A 33 16.67 8.75 -12.23
N THR A 34 16.55 10.02 -12.63
CA THR A 34 16.76 10.46 -14.01
C THR A 34 18.23 10.44 -14.41
N GLU A 35 19.16 10.75 -13.50
CA GLU A 35 20.61 10.69 -13.75
C GLU A 35 21.14 9.24 -13.89
N GLN A 36 20.48 8.26 -13.27
CA GLN A 36 20.93 6.86 -13.29
C GLN A 36 20.38 6.04 -14.46
N LEU A 37 19.43 6.57 -15.25
CA LEU A 37 18.83 5.87 -16.39
C LEU A 37 19.73 5.80 -17.62
N ASP A 38 20.89 6.45 -17.62
CA ASP A 38 21.81 6.52 -18.78
C ASP A 38 23.04 5.60 -18.69
N THR A 39 22.95 4.49 -17.95
CA THR A 39 24.05 3.49 -17.93
C THR A 39 23.52 2.07 -18.06
N LYS A 40 24.30 1.20 -18.69
CA LYS A 40 23.96 -0.23 -18.94
C LYS A 40 23.71 -1.06 -17.66
N GLU A 41 23.85 -0.47 -16.47
CA GLU A 41 23.57 -1.03 -15.15
C GLU A 41 22.25 -0.53 -14.52
N ALA A 42 21.66 0.54 -15.06
CA ALA A 42 20.37 1.11 -14.67
C ALA A 42 19.23 0.08 -14.57
N PRO A 43 19.12 -0.93 -15.47
CA PRO A 43 18.01 -1.89 -15.40
C PRO A 43 18.05 -2.77 -14.14
N THR A 44 19.23 -3.09 -13.62
CA THR A 44 19.38 -3.98 -12.44
C THR A 44 19.11 -3.23 -11.15
N MET A 45 19.62 -2.00 -11.03
CA MET A 45 19.33 -1.11 -9.90
C MET A 45 17.85 -0.73 -9.87
N LEU A 46 17.25 -0.41 -11.01
CA LEU A 46 15.81 -0.14 -11.14
C LEU A 46 14.96 -1.36 -10.76
N ALA A 47 15.31 -2.56 -11.24
CA ALA A 47 14.60 -3.78 -10.89
C ALA A 47 14.67 -4.09 -9.38
N THR A 48 15.82 -3.84 -8.76
CA THR A 48 16.02 -4.04 -7.32
C THR A 48 15.20 -3.03 -6.50
N THR A 49 15.21 -1.77 -6.89
CA THR A 49 14.41 -0.70 -6.26
C THR A 49 12.91 -0.98 -6.39
N LEU A 50 12.44 -1.37 -7.59
CA LEU A 50 11.03 -1.73 -7.81
C LEU A 50 10.60 -2.94 -6.97
N ASN A 51 11.46 -3.96 -6.84
CA ASN A 51 11.19 -5.10 -5.97
C ASN A 51 11.09 -4.70 -4.51
N LYS A 52 11.98 -3.82 -4.04
CA LYS A 52 11.94 -3.30 -2.67
C LYS A 52 10.64 -2.55 -2.40
N TRP A 53 10.26 -1.63 -3.29
CA TRP A 53 9.00 -0.88 -3.15
C TRP A 53 7.77 -1.77 -3.22
N LYS A 54 7.76 -2.78 -4.10
CA LYS A 54 6.69 -3.77 -4.15
C LYS A 54 6.53 -4.46 -2.78
N GLN A 55 7.63 -4.89 -2.17
CA GLN A 55 7.59 -5.51 -0.85
C GLN A 55 7.09 -4.53 0.22
N GLU A 56 7.60 -3.30 0.24
CA GLU A 56 7.19 -2.27 1.20
C GLU A 56 5.70 -1.93 1.08
N LEU A 57 5.19 -1.73 -0.13
CA LEU A 57 3.76 -1.43 -0.38
C LEU A 57 2.86 -2.60 0.03
N VAL A 58 3.24 -3.84 -0.27
CA VAL A 58 2.49 -5.03 0.15
C VAL A 58 2.47 -5.14 1.67
N GLN A 59 3.60 -4.90 2.34
CA GLN A 59 3.69 -4.93 3.80
C GLN A 59 2.85 -3.82 4.45
N GLN A 60 2.92 -2.59 3.92
CA GLN A 60 2.09 -1.48 4.39
C GLN A 60 0.59 -1.78 4.21
N GLY A 61 0.20 -2.30 3.05
CA GLY A 61 -1.19 -2.70 2.78
C GLY A 61 -1.69 -3.78 3.73
N LEU A 62 -0.86 -4.80 4.00
CA LEU A 62 -1.17 -5.85 4.97
C LEU A 62 -1.33 -5.29 6.39
N GLN A 63 -0.41 -4.44 6.85
CA GLN A 63 -0.50 -3.84 8.18
C GLN A 63 -1.75 -2.97 8.34
N GLN A 64 -2.03 -2.12 7.35
CA GLN A 64 -3.23 -1.28 7.33
C GLN A 64 -4.50 -2.13 7.33
N GLY A 65 -4.54 -3.18 6.51
CA GLY A 65 -5.67 -4.12 6.44
C GLY A 65 -5.91 -4.85 7.76
N VAL A 66 -4.85 -5.35 8.41
CA VAL A 66 -4.95 -6.01 9.72
C VAL A 66 -5.45 -5.04 10.79
N PHE A 67 -4.92 -3.83 10.85
CA PHE A 67 -5.36 -2.82 11.82
C PHE A 67 -6.83 -2.46 11.62
N LYS A 68 -7.21 -2.15 10.38
CA LYS A 68 -8.59 -1.81 10.01
C LYS A 68 -9.55 -2.95 10.33
N GLY A 69 -9.22 -4.18 9.94
CA GLY A 69 -10.05 -5.36 10.21
C GLY A 69 -10.22 -5.65 11.70
N LYS A 70 -9.17 -5.50 12.51
CA LYS A 70 -9.27 -5.63 13.97
C LYS A 70 -10.21 -4.58 14.57
N LEU A 71 -10.12 -3.33 14.13
CA LEU A 71 -11.00 -2.26 14.60
C LEU A 71 -12.45 -2.50 14.17
N GLU A 72 -12.69 -2.79 12.89
CA GLU A 72 -14.03 -3.08 12.36
C GLU A 72 -14.67 -4.27 13.09
N GLY A 73 -13.93 -5.35 13.34
CA GLY A 73 -14.42 -6.51 14.10
C GLY A 73 -14.78 -6.18 15.55
N LYS A 74 -14.00 -5.32 16.22
CA LYS A 74 -14.34 -4.82 17.57
C LYS A 74 -15.64 -4.02 17.56
N LEU A 75 -15.81 -3.11 16.59
CA LEU A 75 -16.99 -2.26 16.49
C LEU A 75 -18.24 -3.08 16.13
N GLU A 76 -18.14 -4.04 15.21
CA GLU A 76 -19.24 -4.95 14.88
C GLU A 76 -19.66 -5.80 16.08
N THR A 77 -18.69 -6.34 16.82
CA THR A 77 -18.95 -7.08 18.05
C THR A 77 -19.65 -6.20 19.09
N ALA A 78 -19.14 -4.99 19.33
CA ALA A 78 -19.74 -4.05 20.27
C ALA A 78 -21.18 -3.69 19.92
N LYS A 79 -21.48 -3.45 18.64
CA LYS A 79 -22.86 -3.19 18.16
C LYS A 79 -23.79 -4.36 18.47
N LYS A 80 -23.39 -5.59 18.12
CA LYS A 80 -24.20 -6.79 18.40
C LYS A 80 -24.41 -7.03 19.89
N LEU A 81 -23.42 -6.74 20.74
CA LEU A 81 -23.57 -6.88 22.19
C LEU A 81 -24.50 -5.80 22.77
N LYS A 82 -24.45 -4.58 22.23
CA LYS A 82 -25.36 -3.48 22.60
C LYS A 82 -26.81 -3.81 22.22
N GLU A 83 -27.03 -4.35 21.03
CA GLU A 83 -28.34 -4.85 20.57
C GLU A 83 -28.88 -5.97 21.47
N LYS A 84 -28.00 -6.79 22.05
CA LYS A 84 -28.35 -7.84 23.03
C LYS A 84 -28.60 -7.31 24.44
N GLY A 85 -28.46 -6.00 24.67
CA GLY A 85 -28.77 -5.36 25.95
C GLY A 85 -27.68 -5.47 27.02
N LEU A 86 -26.44 -5.78 26.64
CA LEU A 86 -25.32 -5.76 27.58
C LEU A 86 -25.01 -4.32 28.02
N SER A 87 -24.46 -4.17 29.23
CA SER A 87 -24.04 -2.86 29.74
C SER A 87 -22.83 -2.32 28.98
N LEU A 88 -22.66 -0.99 28.99
CA LEU A 88 -21.52 -0.34 28.34
C LEU A 88 -20.18 -0.82 28.93
N GLN A 89 -20.13 -1.13 30.24
CA GLN A 89 -18.93 -1.63 30.89
C GLN A 89 -18.56 -3.04 30.40
N GLU A 90 -19.53 -3.96 30.34
CA GLU A 90 -19.28 -5.33 29.85
C GLU A 90 -18.83 -5.32 28.38
N ILE A 91 -19.43 -4.46 27.55
CA ILE A 91 -19.05 -4.35 26.13
C ILE A 91 -17.64 -3.78 25.99
N ALA A 92 -17.28 -2.75 26.76
CA ALA A 92 -15.95 -2.17 26.77
C ALA A 92 -14.90 -3.22 27.19
N GLU A 93 -15.18 -4.01 28.22
CA GLU A 93 -14.31 -5.10 28.68
C GLU A 93 -14.10 -6.18 27.60
N VAL A 94 -15.19 -6.66 26.98
CA VAL A 94 -15.13 -7.73 25.98
C VAL A 94 -14.43 -7.28 24.69
N THR A 95 -14.68 -6.05 24.24
CA THR A 95 -14.18 -5.56 22.95
C THR A 95 -12.84 -4.82 23.06
N GLY A 96 -12.46 -4.43 24.29
CA GLY A 96 -11.32 -3.56 24.53
C GLY A 96 -11.46 -2.19 23.86
N LEU A 97 -12.69 -1.71 23.69
CA LEU A 97 -13.01 -0.34 23.33
C LEU A 97 -13.24 0.46 24.62
N SER A 98 -13.07 1.78 24.57
CA SER A 98 -13.46 2.66 25.66
C SER A 98 -14.99 2.71 25.81
N ILE A 99 -15.46 3.01 27.02
CA ILE A 99 -16.89 3.19 27.29
C ILE A 99 -17.48 4.29 26.39
N GLU A 100 -16.71 5.37 26.15
CA GLU A 100 -17.12 6.47 25.26
C GLU A 100 -17.29 6.02 23.80
N GLU A 101 -16.38 5.19 23.29
CA GLU A 101 -16.50 4.62 21.94
C GLU A 101 -17.74 3.74 21.84
N VAL A 102 -18.00 2.87 22.82
CA VAL A 102 -19.19 2.01 22.84
C VAL A 102 -20.49 2.81 22.96
N GLN A 103 -20.47 3.91 23.72
CA GLN A 103 -21.62 4.78 23.87
C GLN A 103 -22.00 5.46 22.54
N LYS A 104 -21.01 5.82 21.72
CA LYS A 104 -21.18 6.48 20.41
C LYS A 104 -21.64 5.53 19.28
N LEU A 105 -21.56 4.21 19.46
CA LEU A 105 -22.02 3.21 18.49
C LEU A 105 -23.54 3.14 18.38
#